data_AF-A0A7S1CX28-F1
#
_entry.id   AF-A0A7S1CX28-F1
#
_cell.length_a   1.000
_cell.length_b   1.000
_cell.length_c   1.000
_cell.angle_alpha   90.00
_cell.angle_beta   90.00
_cell.angle_gamma   90.00
#
_symmetry.space_group_name_H-M   'P 1'
#
loop_
_entity.id
_entity.type
_entity.pdbx_description
1 polymer ?
#
loop_
_entity_poly.entity_id
_entity_poly.type
_entity_poly.pdbx_seq_one_letter_code
_entity_poly.pdbx_strand_id
1 'polypeptide(L)'
;EQKVKEKGDQIRSLKADGISKEVLAPHIAELLALKAQLPPSAQPSPVQKKKKPTQKPKKPPAKKMEEISASELRQARLDKVTAMKKAGVEPYEYTYKPTITAAALLERYEGRLDNGEEDESASVAVAGRIMTRRVFGKLAFFTLQDETEQIQLQ
;
A
#
# COMPACT_ATOMS: atom_id res chain seq x y z
N GLU A 1 -13.01 -0.89 -42.38
CA GLU A 1 -12.91 0.02 -41.20
C GLU A 1 -13.67 1.35 -41.34
N GLN A 2 -13.74 1.99 -42.52
CA GLN A 2 -14.47 3.28 -42.71
C GLN A 2 -15.95 3.24 -42.28
N LYS A 3 -16.68 2.16 -42.61
CA LYS A 3 -18.12 2.02 -42.26
C LYS A 3 -18.41 2.03 -40.76
N VAL A 4 -17.45 1.61 -39.92
CA VAL A 4 -17.59 1.60 -38.45
C VAL A 4 -17.41 3.00 -37.88
N LYS A 5 -16.54 3.81 -38.50
CA LYS A 5 -16.29 5.20 -38.10
C LYS A 5 -17.49 6.09 -38.43
N GLU A 6 -18.04 5.96 -39.63
CA GLU A 6 -19.21 6.71 -40.08
C GLU A 6 -20.45 6.42 -39.22
N LYS A 7 -20.77 5.14 -38.96
CA LYS A 7 -21.88 4.78 -38.06
C LYS A 7 -21.65 5.28 -36.63
N GLY A 8 -20.39 5.31 -36.17
CA GLY A 8 -20.03 5.83 -34.85
C GLY A 8 -20.15 7.36 -34.72
N ASP A 9 -20.01 8.11 -35.82
CA ASP A 9 -20.23 9.56 -35.86
C ASP A 9 -21.74 9.87 -35.94
N GLN A 10 -22.51 9.09 -36.70
CA GLN A 10 -23.98 9.19 -36.76
C GLN A 10 -24.67 8.93 -35.41
N ILE A 11 -24.19 7.95 -34.65
CA ILE A 11 -24.71 7.68 -33.30
C ILE A 11 -24.38 8.83 -32.33
N ARG A 12 -23.29 9.55 -32.58
CA ARG A 12 -22.89 10.71 -31.74
C ARG A 12 -23.71 11.96 -32.04
N SER A 13 -24.07 12.22 -33.31
CA SER A 13 -24.96 13.32 -33.65
C SER A 13 -26.39 13.06 -33.13
N LEU A 14 -26.95 11.88 -33.38
CA LEU A 14 -28.31 11.53 -32.96
C LEU A 14 -28.49 11.51 -31.43
N LYS A 15 -27.41 11.29 -30.68
CA LYS A 15 -27.39 11.38 -29.22
C LYS A 15 -27.27 12.82 -28.71
N ALA A 16 -26.66 13.73 -29.49
CA ALA A 16 -26.58 15.15 -29.17
C ALA A 16 -27.93 15.86 -29.36
N ASP A 17 -28.75 15.37 -30.30
CA ASP A 17 -30.10 15.89 -30.60
C ASP A 17 -31.18 15.42 -29.61
N GLY A 18 -30.81 14.71 -28.53
CA GLY A 18 -31.70 14.41 -27.40
C GLY A 18 -32.69 13.26 -27.59
N ILE A 19 -32.51 12.42 -28.62
CA ILE A 19 -33.39 11.28 -28.90
C ILE A 19 -33.11 10.12 -27.93
N SER A 20 -34.19 9.49 -27.42
CA SER A 20 -34.17 8.42 -26.43
C SER A 20 -33.39 7.17 -26.88
N LYS A 21 -32.70 6.53 -25.93
CA LYS A 21 -31.82 5.35 -26.14
C LYS A 21 -32.47 4.14 -26.83
N GLU A 22 -33.80 4.06 -26.85
CA GLU A 22 -34.55 2.94 -27.43
C GLU A 22 -34.52 2.94 -28.97
N VAL A 23 -34.47 4.12 -29.61
CA VAL A 23 -34.41 4.24 -31.07
C VAL A 23 -32.99 4.00 -31.60
N LEU A 24 -31.97 4.19 -30.77
CA LEU A 24 -30.55 4.02 -31.12
C LEU A 24 -30.03 2.59 -30.93
N ALA A 25 -30.76 1.75 -30.19
CA ALA A 25 -30.40 0.37 -29.89
C ALA A 25 -30.11 -0.51 -31.12
N PRO A 26 -30.89 -0.49 -32.22
CA PRO A 26 -30.60 -1.32 -33.39
C PRO A 26 -29.29 -0.93 -34.09
N HIS A 27 -28.95 0.36 -34.12
CA HIS A 27 -27.72 0.86 -34.76
C HIS A 27 -26.45 0.54 -33.95
N ILE A 28 -26.56 0.50 -32.62
CA ILE A 28 -25.46 0.12 -31.73
C ILE A 28 -25.14 -1.38 -31.88
N ALA A 29 -26.17 -2.22 -32.02
CA ALA A 29 -26.01 -3.65 -32.25
C ALA A 29 -25.35 -3.94 -33.61
N GLU A 30 -25.71 -3.19 -34.64
CA GLU A 30 -25.14 -3.33 -35.99
C GLU A 30 -23.66 -2.93 -36.04
N LEU A 31 -23.27 -1.89 -35.29
CA LEU A 31 -21.87 -1.46 -35.17
C LEU A 31 -21.04 -2.48 -34.37
N LEU A 32 -21.62 -3.08 -33.32
CA LEU A 32 -21.00 -4.17 -32.55
C LEU A 32 -20.79 -5.44 -33.40
N ALA A 33 -21.77 -5.81 -34.23
CA ALA A 33 -21.68 -6.97 -35.12
C ALA A 33 -20.61 -6.78 -36.22
N LEU A 34 -20.52 -5.58 -36.82
CA LEU A 34 -19.48 -5.25 -37.80
C LEU A 34 -18.08 -5.23 -37.19
N LYS A 35 -17.97 -4.98 -35.89
CA LYS A 35 -16.70 -5.02 -35.15
C LYS A 35 -16.30 -6.45 -34.74
N ALA A 36 -17.25 -7.39 -34.70
CA ALA A 36 -17.00 -8.79 -34.36
C ALA A 36 -16.50 -9.64 -35.54
N GLN A 37 -16.65 -9.17 -36.78
CA GLN A 37 -16.25 -9.91 -37.99
C GLN A 37 -14.76 -9.74 -38.40
N LEU A 38 -13.93 -9.03 -37.64
CA LEU A 38 -12.47 -9.03 -37.86
C LEU A 38 -11.75 -9.89 -36.81
N PRO A 39 -10.79 -10.75 -37.20
CA PRO A 39 -10.18 -11.72 -36.29
C PRO A 39 -9.30 -11.06 -35.22
N PRO A 40 -9.22 -11.63 -34.00
CA PRO A 40 -8.47 -11.06 -32.89
C PRO A 40 -6.98 -11.41 -33.02
N SER A 41 -6.12 -10.41 -33.26
CA SER A 41 -4.67 -10.58 -33.13
C SER A 41 -4.20 -10.01 -31.79
N ALA A 42 -3.64 -10.92 -30.97
CA ALA A 42 -2.65 -10.76 -29.92
C ALA A 42 -2.90 -9.72 -28.79
N GLN A 43 -3.08 -10.22 -27.56
CA GLN A 43 -2.63 -9.52 -26.35
C GLN A 43 -1.14 -9.85 -26.11
N PRO A 44 -0.32 -8.93 -25.55
CA PRO A 44 -0.31 -8.75 -24.10
C PRO A 44 -0.25 -7.28 -23.58
N SER A 45 -0.87 -7.10 -22.42
CA SER A 45 -0.62 -6.11 -21.34
C SER A 45 -1.00 -4.62 -21.51
N PRO A 46 -1.62 -3.98 -20.49
CA PRO A 46 -2.20 -2.65 -20.61
C PRO A 46 -1.27 -1.53 -20.14
N VAL A 47 -0.88 -0.63 -21.06
CA VAL A 47 -0.29 0.67 -20.75
C VAL A 47 -1.33 1.79 -20.95
N GLN A 48 -1.65 2.46 -19.83
CA GLN A 48 -2.08 3.86 -19.69
C GLN A 48 -3.30 4.37 -20.47
N LYS A 49 -4.42 4.60 -19.74
CA LYS A 49 -5.42 5.62 -20.11
C LYS A 49 -5.15 6.92 -19.36
N LYS A 50 -4.65 7.92 -20.09
CA LYS A 50 -4.73 9.34 -19.71
C LYS A 50 -6.21 9.77 -19.67
N LYS A 51 -6.66 10.31 -18.52
CA LYS A 51 -7.88 11.14 -18.40
C LYS A 51 -7.48 12.59 -18.14
N LYS A 52 -8.17 13.51 -18.82
CA LYS A 52 -8.06 14.99 -18.77
C LYS A 52 -9.14 15.56 -17.80
N PRO A 53 -9.16 16.89 -17.55
CA PRO A 53 -8.82 17.54 -16.29
C PRO A 53 -10.03 17.79 -15.35
N THR A 54 -9.84 17.66 -14.03
CA THR A 54 -10.69 18.33 -13.03
C THR A 54 -10.02 18.35 -11.64
N GLN A 55 -9.96 19.55 -11.08
CA GLN A 55 -9.80 19.92 -9.66
C GLN A 55 -8.45 19.61 -8.98
N LYS A 56 -7.66 20.68 -8.78
CA LYS A 56 -6.50 20.70 -7.88
C LYS A 56 -6.95 20.22 -6.49
N PRO A 57 -6.40 19.12 -5.95
CA PRO A 57 -6.60 18.82 -4.54
C PRO A 57 -5.85 19.90 -3.75
N LYS A 58 -6.59 20.67 -2.95
CA LYS A 58 -6.01 21.52 -1.91
C LYS A 58 -5.15 20.61 -1.04
N LYS A 59 -3.83 20.80 -1.08
CA LYS A 59 -2.91 20.24 -0.09
C LYS A 59 -3.47 20.59 1.30
N PRO A 60 -3.74 19.61 2.18
CA PRO A 60 -3.84 19.90 3.60
C PRO A 60 -2.57 20.67 4.00
N PRO A 61 -2.65 21.68 4.88
CA PRO A 61 -1.46 22.38 5.31
C PRO A 61 -0.49 21.34 5.84
N ALA A 62 0.69 21.26 5.22
CA ALA A 62 1.81 20.54 5.78
C ALA A 62 1.97 21.10 7.19
N LYS A 63 1.55 20.30 8.18
CA LYS A 63 1.85 20.58 9.58
C LYS A 63 3.36 20.72 9.58
N LYS A 64 3.84 21.94 9.83
CA LYS A 64 5.26 22.20 10.05
C LYS A 64 5.63 21.25 11.18
N MET A 65 6.24 20.13 10.82
CA MET A 65 7.02 19.35 11.74
C MET A 65 8.20 20.29 11.96
N GLU A 66 8.04 21.19 12.92
CA GLU A 66 9.14 22.03 13.37
C GLU A 66 10.30 21.08 13.55
N GLU A 67 11.43 21.41 12.92
CA GLU A 67 12.67 20.69 13.10
C GLU A 67 13.00 20.80 14.58
N ILE A 68 12.48 19.85 15.37
CA ILE A 68 12.77 19.73 16.80
C ILE A 68 14.28 19.74 16.85
N SER A 69 14.83 20.73 17.52
CA SER A 69 16.28 20.88 17.60
C SER A 69 16.86 19.61 18.19
N ALA A 70 18.07 19.23 17.77
CA ALA A 70 18.73 18.03 18.30
C ALA A 70 18.80 18.03 19.84
N SER A 71 18.85 19.22 20.44
CA SER A 71 18.80 19.43 21.89
C SER A 71 17.44 19.05 22.49
N GLU A 72 16.34 19.55 21.94
CA GLU A 72 14.98 19.22 22.41
C GLU A 72 14.67 17.74 22.25
N LEU A 73 15.10 17.12 21.15
CA LEU A 73 14.93 15.67 20.93
C LEU A 73 15.69 14.85 21.97
N ARG A 74 16.92 15.28 22.32
CA ARG A 74 17.73 14.63 23.35
C ARG A 74 17.06 14.76 24.72
N GLN A 75 16.59 15.96 25.07
CA GLN A 75 15.91 16.20 26.35
C GLN A 75 14.66 15.32 26.47
N ALA A 76 13.83 15.28 25.43
CA ALA A 76 12.64 14.43 25.41
C ALA A 76 12.94 12.92 25.56
N ARG A 77 14.13 12.46 25.14
CA ARG A 77 14.58 11.06 25.37
C ARG A 77 15.00 10.85 26.82
N LEU A 78 15.71 11.80 27.43
CA LEU A 78 16.11 11.73 28.85
C LEU A 78 14.90 11.77 29.78
N ASP A 79 13.90 12.59 29.47
CA ASP A 79 12.67 12.69 30.25
C ASP A 79 11.91 11.36 30.23
N LYS A 80 11.89 10.65 29.09
CA LYS A 80 11.31 9.30 28.97
C LYS A 80 12.05 8.26 29.81
N VAL A 81 13.38 8.27 29.77
CA VAL A 81 14.21 7.38 30.61
C VAL A 81 13.92 7.64 32.10
N THR A 82 13.79 8.90 32.49
CA THR A 82 13.46 9.29 33.87
C THR A 82 12.05 8.83 34.26
N ALA A 83 11.07 8.97 33.37
CA ALA A 83 9.72 8.49 33.59
C ALA A 83 9.65 6.96 33.73
N MET A 84 10.40 6.21 32.92
CA MET A 84 10.50 4.75 33.04
C MET A 84 11.08 4.33 34.38
N LYS A 85 12.16 4.99 34.84
CA LYS A 85 12.75 4.74 36.16
C LYS A 85 11.76 5.03 37.30
N LYS A 86 11.01 6.13 37.21
CA LYS A 86 9.95 6.46 38.19
C LYS A 86 8.82 5.43 38.22
N ALA A 87 8.53 4.79 37.09
CA ALA A 87 7.57 3.69 36.99
C ALA A 87 8.14 2.34 37.45
N GLY A 88 9.38 2.28 37.92
CA GLY A 88 10.05 1.05 38.36
C GLY A 88 10.55 0.16 37.21
N VAL A 89 10.57 0.66 35.98
CA VAL A 89 11.09 -0.06 34.80
C VAL A 89 12.54 0.38 34.56
N GLU A 90 13.48 -0.56 34.60
CA GLU A 90 14.89 -0.28 34.29
C GLU A 90 15.10 -0.21 32.77
N PRO A 91 15.48 0.96 32.21
CA PRO A 91 15.63 1.12 30.76
C PRO A 91 16.87 0.43 30.20
N TYR A 92 17.87 0.17 31.04
CA TYR A 92 19.17 -0.41 30.65
C TYR A 92 19.41 -1.71 31.42
N GLU A 93 18.60 -2.72 31.11
CA GLU A 93 18.74 -4.05 31.71
C GLU A 93 20.08 -4.71 31.32
N TYR A 94 20.68 -5.43 32.26
CA TYR A 94 22.01 -6.00 32.09
C TYR A 94 22.03 -7.18 31.11
N THR A 95 20.94 -7.94 31.06
CA THR A 95 20.89 -9.17 30.28
C THR A 95 19.54 -9.34 29.60
N TYR A 96 19.59 -9.68 28.33
CA TYR A 96 18.46 -10.19 27.56
C TYR A 96 18.93 -11.44 26.83
N LYS A 97 18.12 -12.50 26.85
CA LYS A 97 18.46 -13.80 26.22
C LYS A 97 17.54 -14.02 25.01
N PRO A 98 17.96 -13.63 23.79
CA PRO A 98 17.22 -13.98 22.59
C PRO A 98 17.27 -15.49 22.36
N THR A 99 16.18 -16.07 21.84
CA THR A 99 16.10 -17.50 21.52
C THR A 99 16.49 -17.79 20.07
N ILE A 100 16.33 -16.82 19.17
CA ILE A 100 16.56 -16.98 17.74
C ILE A 100 16.99 -15.65 17.11
N THR A 101 17.79 -15.71 16.04
CA THR A 101 18.18 -14.55 15.23
C THR A 101 17.17 -14.29 14.12
N ALA A 102 17.17 -13.08 13.57
CA ALA A 102 16.27 -12.71 12.47
C ALA A 102 16.45 -13.61 11.23
N ALA A 103 17.69 -13.90 10.83
CA ALA A 103 17.97 -14.76 9.68
C ALA A 103 17.49 -16.21 9.90
N ALA A 104 17.78 -16.79 11.07
CA ALA A 104 17.35 -18.16 11.38
C ALA A 104 15.82 -18.28 11.45
N LEU A 105 15.13 -17.21 11.87
CA LEU A 105 13.68 -17.16 11.88
C LEU A 105 13.11 -17.13 10.45
N LEU A 106 13.72 -16.35 9.55
CA LEU A 106 13.33 -16.30 8.14
C LEU A 106 13.51 -17.66 7.47
N GLU A 107 14.68 -18.29 7.62
CA GLU A 107 14.95 -19.64 7.08
C GLU A 107 13.99 -20.69 7.65
N ARG A 108 13.65 -20.60 8.94
CA ARG A 108 12.74 -21.56 9.58
C ARG A 108 11.34 -21.53 8.97
N TYR A 109 10.85 -20.36 8.56
CA TYR A 109 9.50 -20.19 8.02
C TYR A 109 9.44 -20.00 6.51
N GLU A 110 10.59 -20.01 5.83
CA GLU A 110 10.65 -19.91 4.37
C GLU A 110 9.86 -21.05 3.72
N GLY A 111 8.80 -20.69 3.01
CA GLY A 111 7.92 -21.64 2.33
C GLY A 111 7.08 -22.55 3.24
N ARG A 112 6.99 -22.24 4.55
CA ARG A 112 6.21 -23.04 5.52
C ARG A 112 4.89 -22.43 5.95
N LEU A 113 4.72 -21.12 5.72
CA LEU A 113 3.57 -20.37 6.18
C LEU A 113 2.99 -19.56 5.01
N ASP A 114 1.70 -19.72 4.75
CA ASP A 114 1.01 -18.94 3.72
C ASP A 114 0.64 -17.53 4.22
N ASN A 115 0.27 -16.65 3.29
CA ASN A 115 -0.12 -15.28 3.64
C ASN A 115 -1.34 -15.28 4.59
N GLY A 116 -1.14 -14.77 5.81
CA GLY A 116 -2.19 -14.65 6.83
C GLY A 116 -2.32 -15.86 7.75
N GLU A 117 -1.45 -16.87 7.60
CA GLU A 117 -1.33 -17.96 8.55
C GLU A 117 -0.35 -17.58 9.67
N GLU A 118 -0.58 -18.12 10.87
CA GLU A 118 0.21 -17.84 12.07
C GLU A 118 0.53 -19.15 12.78
N ASP A 119 1.77 -19.31 13.25
CA ASP A 119 2.16 -20.44 14.10
C ASP A 119 1.94 -20.07 15.57
N GLU A 120 0.79 -20.45 16.12
CA GLU A 120 0.43 -20.22 17.53
C GLU A 120 1.35 -20.95 18.53
N SER A 121 2.08 -21.97 18.08
CA SER A 121 3.00 -22.74 18.93
C SER A 121 4.38 -22.08 19.06
N ALA A 122 4.68 -21.09 18.21
CA ALA A 122 5.97 -20.45 18.15
C ALA A 122 6.20 -19.46 19.31
N SER A 123 6.98 -19.88 20.31
CA SER A 123 7.50 -18.99 21.35
C SER A 123 8.93 -18.56 21.02
N VAL A 124 9.09 -17.36 20.45
CA VAL A 124 10.40 -16.81 20.07
C VAL A 124 10.67 -15.46 20.71
N ALA A 125 11.92 -15.25 21.13
CA ALA A 125 12.44 -13.97 21.60
C ALA A 125 13.58 -13.50 20.67
N VAL A 126 13.46 -12.27 20.17
CA VAL A 126 14.44 -11.62 19.30
C VAL A 126 14.94 -10.33 19.94
N ALA A 127 16.12 -9.87 19.54
CA ALA A 127 16.71 -8.59 19.97
C ALA A 127 17.26 -7.84 18.76
N GLY A 128 17.34 -6.52 18.84
CA GLY A 128 17.91 -5.70 17.77
C GLY A 128 17.59 -4.21 17.93
N ARG A 129 17.96 -3.43 16.91
CA ARG A 129 17.67 -2.00 16.80
C ARG A 129 16.32 -1.77 16.13
N ILE A 130 15.45 -0.99 16.76
CA ILE A 130 14.23 -0.51 16.09
C ILE A 130 14.61 0.52 15.04
N MET A 131 14.35 0.21 13.78
CA MET A 131 14.63 1.08 12.63
C MET A 131 13.44 1.94 12.27
N THR A 132 12.27 1.32 12.15
CA THR A 132 11.01 1.99 11.80
C THR A 132 9.94 1.63 12.81
N ARG A 133 9.11 2.61 13.17
CA ARG A 133 7.94 2.42 14.03
C ARG A 133 6.73 3.09 13.40
N ARG A 134 5.68 2.31 13.13
CA ARG A 134 4.41 2.79 12.57
C ARG A 134 3.26 2.31 13.45
N VAL A 135 2.51 3.25 14.03
CA VAL A 135 1.39 2.94 14.91
C VAL A 135 0.09 3.31 14.20
N PHE A 136 -0.81 2.35 14.05
CA PHE A 136 -2.13 2.48 13.42
C PHE A 136 -3.23 2.19 14.45
N GLY A 137 -3.49 3.16 15.33
CA GLY A 137 -4.52 3.03 16.35
C GLY A 137 -4.19 1.91 17.35
N LYS A 138 -4.86 0.75 17.20
CA LYS A 138 -4.66 -0.43 18.06
C LYS A 138 -3.49 -1.33 17.62
N LEU A 139 -3.03 -1.21 16.37
CA LEU A 139 -1.93 -2.02 15.83
C LEU A 139 -0.65 -1.20 15.78
N ALA A 140 0.50 -1.86 15.95
CA ALA A 140 1.80 -1.21 15.85
C ALA A 140 2.80 -2.11 15.14
N PHE A 141 3.32 -1.63 14.01
CA PHE A 141 4.34 -2.32 13.25
C PHE A 141 5.72 -1.74 13.56
N PHE A 142 6.66 -2.61 13.85
CA PHE A 142 8.06 -2.26 14.08
C PHE A 142 8.95 -3.00 13.10
N THR A 143 9.95 -2.32 12.56
CA THR A 143 11.05 -2.99 11.87
C THR A 143 12.22 -3.07 12.83
N LEU A 144 12.63 -4.29 13.18
CA LEU A 144 13.75 -4.60 14.04
C LEU A 144 14.92 -5.08 13.18
N GLN A 145 16.10 -4.53 13.39
CA GLN A 145 17.34 -4.96 12.74
C GLN A 145 18.26 -5.60 13.76
N ASP A 146 18.56 -6.88 13.57
CA ASP A 146 19.57 -7.61 14.35
C ASP A 146 20.92 -7.59 13.60
N GLU A 147 21.94 -8.26 14.14
CA GLU A 147 23.25 -8.44 13.51
C GLU A 147 23.19 -9.23 12.19
N THR A 148 22.16 -10.05 12.03
CA THR A 148 21.99 -10.94 10.89
C THR A 148 21.15 -10.29 9.79
N GLU A 149 19.89 -9.99 10.08
CA GLU A 149 18.91 -9.51 9.11
C GLU A 149 17.87 -8.57 9.76
N GLN A 150 16.98 -8.02 8.93
CA GLN A 150 15.83 -7.23 9.37
C GLN A 150 14.54 -8.08 9.43
N ILE A 151 13.72 -7.83 10.45
CA ILE A 151 12.41 -8.46 10.62
C ILE A 151 11.32 -7.43 10.97
N GLN A 152 10.09 -7.68 10.54
CA GLN A 152 8.91 -6.91 10.94
C GLN A 152 8.18 -7.58 12.11
N LEU A 153 7.87 -6.79 13.13
CA LEU A 153 6.99 -7.15 14.24
C LEU A 153 5.63 -6.48 14.01
N GLN A 154 4.53 -7.20 14.28
CA GLN A 154 3.15 -6.74 14.09
C GLN A 154 2.31 -6.91 15.35
#